data_AF-A0A3A9V4I3-F1
#
_entry.id   AF-A0A3A9V4I3-F1
#
_cell.length_a   1.000
_cell.length_b   1.000
_cell.length_c   1.000
_cell.angle_alpha   90.00
_cell.angle_beta   90.00
_cell.angle_gamma   90.00
#
_symmetry.space_group_name_H-M   'P 1'
#
loop_
_entity.id
_entity.type
_entity.pdbx_description
1 polymer ?
#
loop_
_entity_poly.entity_id
_entity_poly.type
_entity_poly.pdbx_seq_one_letter_code
_entity_poly.pdbx_strand_id
1 'polypeptide(L)'
;MKAYILYLFICCISILKVSGQDFVLYPNINPRYHLEQNIENNILHLKAESKITKVSLYNRVTKRTSIIKNDTNMIRIALNELDVSYYTIMTHTNLGEIIVLGIDLLNKEHMKPLVTKNKVIEQKVKAYWVIKETYKHSGSSLSTYFIHNKKSLEYAIKKNRKDLTSFSGKNNSLIIYEIYNLKGFASRGLKNKLIKSKGNIDDSTISEKQKKAFNITPLYKSQS
;
A
#
# COMPACT_ATOMS: atom_id res chain seq x y z
N MET A 1 -49.59 36.53 28.81
CA MET A 1 -48.72 36.52 27.61
C MET A 1 -47.25 36.29 28.00
N LYS A 2 -46.93 35.21 28.72
CA LYS A 2 -45.56 34.91 29.22
C LYS A 2 -45.25 33.40 29.31
N ALA A 3 -45.95 32.56 28.53
CA ALA A 3 -45.77 31.10 28.59
C ALA A 3 -45.25 30.46 27.29
N TYR A 4 -45.19 31.20 26.18
CA TYR A 4 -44.83 30.65 24.88
C TYR A 4 -43.36 30.86 24.47
N ILE A 5 -42.58 31.64 25.23
CA ILE A 5 -41.18 31.91 24.89
C ILE A 5 -40.22 30.84 25.46
N LEU A 6 -40.65 30.06 26.47
CA LEU A 6 -39.78 29.05 27.09
C LEU A 6 -39.76 27.71 26.33
N TYR A 7 -40.77 27.42 25.51
CA TYR A 7 -40.83 26.18 24.72
C TYR A 7 -40.05 26.23 23.40
N LEU A 8 -39.63 27.43 22.95
CA LEU A 8 -38.84 27.55 21.72
C LEU A 8 -37.33 27.30 21.94
N PHE A 9 -36.86 27.28 23.19
CA PHE A 9 -35.44 27.11 23.49
C PHE A 9 -35.04 25.65 23.80
N ILE A 10 -36.01 24.77 24.10
CA ILE A 10 -35.76 23.37 24.50
C ILE A 10 -35.64 22.43 23.29
N CYS A 11 -36.01 22.86 22.08
CA CYS A 11 -35.97 21.99 20.90
C CYS A 11 -34.68 22.09 20.05
N CYS A 12 -33.72 22.94 20.43
CA CYS A 12 -32.47 23.15 19.67
C CYS A 12 -31.23 22.39 20.21
N ILE A 13 -31.35 21.60 21.28
CA ILE A 13 -30.18 20.93 21.90
C ILE A 13 -29.93 19.51 21.37
N SER A 14 -30.81 18.94 20.55
CA SER A 14 -30.75 17.49 20.21
C SER A 14 -30.01 17.11 18.93
N ILE A 15 -29.10 17.94 18.39
CA ILE A 15 -28.31 17.56 17.20
C ILE A 15 -26.81 17.90 17.33
N LEU A 16 -26.23 17.67 18.51
CA LEU A 16 -24.80 17.32 18.56
C LEU A 16 -24.69 15.82 18.33
N LYS A 17 -24.89 15.40 17.06
CA LYS A 17 -24.39 14.10 16.62
C LYS A 17 -22.88 14.16 16.75
N VAL A 18 -22.34 13.63 17.85
CA VAL A 18 -20.92 13.29 17.94
C VAL A 18 -20.68 12.26 16.83
N SER A 19 -20.14 12.71 15.71
CA SER A 19 -19.67 11.86 14.64
C SER A 19 -18.44 11.10 15.16
N GLY A 20 -18.68 10.00 15.87
CA GLY A 20 -17.64 9.08 16.28
C GLY A 20 -17.20 8.26 15.07
N GLN A 21 -15.93 8.38 14.71
CA GLN A 21 -15.28 7.41 13.84
C GLN A 21 -15.12 6.12 14.65
N ASP A 22 -15.66 5.00 14.16
CA ASP A 22 -15.46 3.71 14.82
C ASP A 22 -14.17 3.08 14.27
N PHE A 23 -13.43 2.36 15.12
CA PHE A 23 -12.17 1.73 14.75
C PHE A 23 -12.16 0.25 15.09
N VAL A 24 -11.61 -0.57 14.20
CA VAL A 24 -11.24 -1.95 14.51
C VAL A 24 -9.72 -2.07 14.40
N LEU A 25 -9.07 -2.32 15.54
CA LEU A 25 -7.64 -2.57 15.62
C LEU A 25 -7.39 -4.07 15.60
N TYR A 26 -6.65 -4.55 14.61
CA TYR A 26 -6.28 -5.96 14.51
C TYR A 26 -4.98 -6.23 15.29
N PRO A 27 -4.85 -7.42 15.90
CA PRO A 27 -3.64 -7.78 16.63
C PRO A 27 -2.41 -7.77 15.72
N ASN A 28 -1.25 -7.56 16.32
CA ASN A 28 0.03 -7.72 15.66
C ASN A 28 0.15 -9.12 15.02
N ILE A 29 0.48 -9.16 13.73
CA ILE A 29 0.57 -10.39 12.93
C ILE A 29 1.85 -11.19 13.28
N ASN A 30 2.84 -10.56 13.91
CA ASN A 30 4.10 -11.18 14.29
C ASN A 30 4.24 -11.32 15.81
N PRO A 31 3.91 -12.49 16.39
CA PRO A 31 3.95 -12.71 17.83
C PRO A 31 5.37 -12.66 18.43
N ARG A 32 6.42 -12.69 17.59
CA ARG A 32 7.81 -12.64 18.05
C ARG A 32 8.20 -11.27 18.61
N TYR A 33 7.54 -10.20 18.17
CA TYR A 33 7.88 -8.84 18.56
C TYR A 33 6.74 -8.24 19.37
N HIS A 34 7.02 -7.84 20.60
CA HIS A 34 6.01 -7.24 21.47
C HIS A 34 5.77 -5.78 21.04
N LEU A 35 4.54 -5.50 20.59
CA LEU A 35 4.07 -4.16 20.29
C LEU A 35 2.76 -3.95 21.04
N GLU A 36 2.83 -3.15 22.09
CA GLU A 36 1.64 -2.64 22.77
C GLU A 36 0.92 -1.67 21.83
N GLN A 37 -0.38 -1.88 21.64
CA GLN A 37 -1.19 -1.11 20.72
C GLN A 37 -2.55 -0.80 21.35
N ASN A 38 -2.97 0.46 21.31
CA ASN A 38 -4.27 0.89 21.82
C ASN A 38 -4.81 2.06 20.99
N ILE A 39 -6.14 2.21 20.92
CA ILE A 39 -6.77 3.39 20.35
C ILE A 39 -7.57 4.07 21.46
N GLU A 40 -7.25 5.33 21.73
CA GLU A 40 -7.95 6.16 22.69
C GLU A 40 -8.20 7.53 22.07
N ASN A 41 -9.43 8.05 22.13
CA ASN A 41 -9.78 9.39 21.63
C ASN A 41 -9.33 9.68 20.18
N ASN A 42 -9.51 8.73 19.26
CA ASN A 42 -9.03 8.78 17.86
C ASN A 42 -7.50 8.86 17.72
N ILE A 43 -6.74 8.49 18.74
CA ILE A 43 -5.28 8.43 18.70
C ILE A 43 -4.87 6.97 18.79
N LEU A 44 -4.08 6.51 17.81
CA LEU A 44 -3.41 5.23 17.88
C LEU A 44 -2.11 5.38 18.67
N HIS A 45 -2.04 4.66 19.77
CA HIS A 45 -0.87 4.54 20.62
C HIS A 45 -0.13 3.26 20.24
N LEU A 46 1.14 3.39 19.86
CA LEU A 46 2.03 2.26 19.61
C LEU A 46 3.24 2.37 20.54
N LYS A 47 3.57 1.29 21.23
CA LYS A 47 4.75 1.22 22.11
C LYS A 47 5.45 -0.13 21.91
N ALA A 48 6.75 -0.06 21.66
CA ALA A 48 7.62 -1.22 21.49
C ALA A 48 8.67 -1.25 22.60
N GLU A 49 9.32 -2.40 22.78
CA GLU A 49 10.48 -2.50 23.67
C GLU A 49 11.69 -1.74 23.10
N SER A 50 11.84 -1.75 21.78
CA SER A 50 12.90 -1.07 21.04
C SER A 50 12.45 0.29 20.49
N LYS A 51 13.42 1.11 20.07
CA LYS A 51 13.14 2.45 19.53
C LYS A 51 12.46 2.34 18.18
N ILE A 52 11.28 2.95 18.03
CA ILE A 52 10.54 3.06 16.78
C ILE A 52 11.19 4.15 15.94
N THR A 53 11.70 3.79 14.76
CA THR A 53 12.38 4.71 13.84
C THR A 53 11.43 5.31 12.81
N LYS A 54 10.44 4.52 12.36
CA LYS A 54 9.42 4.96 11.42
C LYS A 54 8.16 4.11 11.51
N VAL A 55 7.02 4.72 11.22
CA VAL A 55 5.74 4.04 11.00
C VAL A 55 5.25 4.35 9.59
N SER A 56 4.87 3.32 8.85
CA SER A 56 4.30 3.43 7.51
C SER A 56 2.81 3.05 7.55
N LEU A 57 1.95 3.99 7.19
CA LEU A 57 0.50 3.83 7.13
C LEU A 57 0.08 3.61 5.67
N TYR A 58 -0.17 2.37 5.28
CA TYR A 58 -0.58 2.00 3.93
C TYR A 58 -2.10 1.88 3.82
N ASN A 59 -2.74 2.83 3.15
CA ASN A 59 -4.17 2.76 2.85
C ASN A 59 -4.42 1.76 1.71
N ARG A 60 -5.14 0.66 2.00
CA ARG A 60 -5.35 -0.42 1.02
C ARG A 60 -6.26 -0.04 -0.13
N VAL A 61 -7.16 0.92 0.07
CA VAL A 61 -8.09 1.38 -0.97
C VAL A 61 -7.35 2.33 -1.92
N THR A 62 -6.71 3.36 -1.37
CA THR A 62 -6.04 4.39 -2.18
C THR A 62 -4.64 3.97 -2.66
N LYS A 63 -4.11 2.87 -2.12
CA LYS A 63 -2.75 2.35 -2.39
C LYS A 63 -1.64 3.34 -2.00
N ARG A 64 -1.92 4.28 -1.09
CA ARG A 64 -0.97 5.30 -0.63
C ARG A 64 -0.33 4.90 0.68
N THR A 65 0.91 5.36 0.87
CA THR A 65 1.65 5.19 2.14
C THR A 65 2.00 6.56 2.72
N SER A 66 1.64 6.80 3.97
CA SER A 66 2.15 7.93 4.76
C SER A 66 3.25 7.43 5.68
N ILE A 67 4.35 8.18 5.79
CA ILE A 67 5.51 7.80 6.61
C ILE A 67 5.66 8.82 7.73
N ILE A 68 5.68 8.33 8.96
CA ILE A 68 5.89 9.14 10.16
C ILE A 68 7.22 8.71 10.76
N LYS A 69 8.16 9.64 10.88
CA LYS A 69 9.43 9.39 11.56
C LYS A 69 9.24 9.54 13.06
N ASN A 70 9.91 8.68 13.81
CA ASN A 70 9.96 8.75 15.26
C ASN A 70 11.36 8.39 15.73
N ASP A 71 11.69 8.76 16.96
CA ASP A 71 13.00 8.48 17.53
C ASP A 71 12.93 8.03 18.99
N THR A 72 11.73 7.65 19.45
CA THR A 72 11.47 7.10 20.79
C THR A 72 10.87 5.70 20.68
N ASN A 73 10.63 5.02 21.80
CA ASN A 73 9.99 3.70 21.82
C ASN A 73 8.45 3.76 21.74
N MET A 74 7.87 4.96 21.65
CA MET A 74 6.43 5.17 21.63
C MET A 74 6.06 6.20 20.56
N ILE A 75 4.91 6.03 19.92
CA ILE A 75 4.39 6.99 18.94
C ILE A 75 2.88 7.10 19.06
N ARG A 76 2.38 8.32 18.87
CA ARG A 76 0.96 8.65 18.85
C ARG A 76 0.59 9.15 17.47
N ILE A 77 -0.43 8.55 16.88
CA ILE A 77 -0.88 8.85 15.51
C ILE A 77 -2.33 9.29 15.59
N ALA A 78 -2.60 10.53 15.21
CA ALA A 78 -3.95 11.05 15.12
C ALA A 78 -4.67 10.41 13.93
N LEU A 79 -5.78 9.71 14.18
CA LEU A 79 -6.53 8.96 13.17
C LEU A 79 -7.60 9.81 12.47
N ASN A 80 -8.00 10.92 13.10
CA ASN A 80 -8.97 11.89 12.55
C ASN A 80 -8.48 12.60 11.27
N GLU A 81 -7.17 12.64 11.06
CA GLU A 81 -6.56 13.18 9.84
C GLU A 81 -6.50 12.15 8.70
N LEU A 82 -6.87 10.90 8.97
CA LEU A 82 -6.84 9.81 8.00
C LEU A 82 -8.22 9.62 7.34
N ASP A 83 -8.18 9.34 6.04
CA ASP A 83 -9.39 8.97 5.29
C ASP A 83 -10.00 7.68 5.86
N VAL A 84 -11.32 7.58 5.86
CA VAL A 84 -12.05 6.35 6.21
C VAL A 84 -11.66 5.23 5.24
N SER A 85 -10.93 4.23 5.72
CA SER A 85 -10.40 3.12 4.90
C SER A 85 -9.79 2.02 5.79
N TYR A 86 -9.41 0.92 5.14
CA TYR A 86 -8.52 -0.10 5.72
C TYR A 86 -7.07 0.36 5.57
N TYR A 87 -6.31 0.38 6.67
CA TYR A 87 -4.87 0.62 6.67
C TYR A 87 -4.09 -0.60 7.13
N THR A 88 -2.97 -0.86 6.46
CA THR A 88 -1.88 -1.69 6.99
C THR A 88 -0.85 -0.76 7.62
N ILE A 89 -0.54 -0.96 8.88
CA ILE A 89 0.46 -0.18 9.62
C ILE A 89 1.71 -1.03 9.78
N MET A 90 2.86 -0.49 9.36
CA MET A 90 4.17 -1.13 9.47
C MET A 90 5.08 -0.28 10.35
N THR A 91 5.39 -0.79 11.54
CA THR A 91 6.27 -0.14 12.52
C THR A 91 7.67 -0.71 12.37
N HIS A 92 8.66 0.17 12.18
CA HIS A 92 10.06 -0.23 12.08
C HIS A 92 10.84 0.20 13.31
N THR A 93 11.67 -0.70 13.83
CA THR A 93 12.50 -0.44 15.00
C THR A 93 13.95 -0.18 14.61
N ASN A 94 14.75 0.35 15.54
CA ASN A 94 16.19 0.54 15.35
C ASN A 94 16.97 -0.79 15.29
N LEU A 95 16.36 -1.88 15.75
CA LEU A 95 16.90 -3.23 15.65
C LEU A 95 16.60 -3.89 14.28
N GLY A 96 15.91 -3.19 13.38
CA GLY A 96 15.56 -3.68 12.04
C GLY A 96 14.29 -4.52 12.00
N GLU A 97 13.53 -4.57 13.10
CA GLU A 97 12.28 -5.33 13.17
C GLU A 97 11.16 -4.59 12.43
N ILE A 98 10.27 -5.36 11.78
CA ILE A 98 9.07 -4.82 11.13
C ILE A 98 7.86 -5.49 11.75
N ILE A 99 7.05 -4.70 12.42
CA ILE A 99 5.83 -5.14 13.09
C ILE A 99 4.63 -4.66 12.27
N VAL A 100 3.69 -5.55 11.97
CA VAL A 100 2.58 -5.26 11.05
C VAL A 100 1.25 -5.48 11.75
N LEU A 101 0.38 -4.47 11.69
CA LEU A 101 -0.97 -4.52 12.21
C LEU A 101 -1.96 -3.90 11.20
N GLY A 102 -3.24 -4.26 11.34
CA GLY A 102 -4.32 -3.69 10.54
C GLY A 102 -5.15 -2.70 11.36
N ILE A 103 -5.71 -1.70 10.71
CA ILE A 103 -6.78 -0.88 11.29
C ILE A 103 -7.86 -0.60 10.24
N ASP A 104 -9.12 -0.81 10.61
CA ASP A 104 -10.26 -0.33 9.85
C ASP A 104 -10.78 0.96 10.47
N LEU A 105 -10.79 2.03 9.68
CA LEU A 105 -11.42 3.30 10.02
C LEU A 105 -12.80 3.31 9.37
N LEU A 106 -13.84 3.29 10.20
CA LEU A 106 -15.24 3.20 9.76
C LEU A 106 -15.99 4.49 10.10
N ASN A 107 -16.89 4.91 9.21
CA ASN A 107 -17.84 5.99 9.48
C ASN A 107 -19.24 5.39 9.62
N LYS A 108 -19.95 5.71 10.71
CA LYS A 108 -21.30 5.18 10.98
C LYS A 108 -22.35 5.62 9.96
N GLU A 109 -22.10 6.70 9.22
CA GLU A 109 -23.02 7.19 8.19
C GLU A 109 -22.33 7.16 6.81
N HIS A 110 -22.68 6.14 6.03
CA HIS A 110 -22.49 6.02 4.58
C HIS A 110 -21.06 5.87 4.00
N MET A 111 -20.86 4.71 3.35
CA MET A 111 -19.97 4.58 2.18
C MET A 111 -20.37 5.58 1.08
N LYS A 112 -19.77 6.76 1.06
CA LYS A 112 -19.51 7.53 -0.16
C LYS A 112 -18.11 8.14 -0.10
N PRO A 113 -17.29 8.00 -1.15
CA PRO A 113 -15.92 8.49 -1.13
C PRO A 113 -15.92 10.02 -1.24
N LEU A 114 -15.41 10.71 -0.22
CA LEU A 114 -15.13 12.14 -0.31
C LEU A 114 -13.76 12.34 -0.96
N VAL A 115 -13.76 12.93 -2.16
CA VAL A 115 -12.57 13.37 -2.87
C VAL A 115 -12.13 14.73 -2.31
N THR A 116 -11.10 14.73 -1.46
CA THR A 116 -10.45 15.98 -1.05
C THR A 116 -9.32 16.32 -2.02
N LYS A 117 -9.42 17.51 -2.65
CA LYS A 117 -8.48 18.05 -3.63
C LYS A 117 -7.14 18.45 -2.98
N ASN A 118 -6.34 17.47 -2.59
CA ASN A 118 -4.89 17.63 -2.67
C ASN A 118 -4.50 17.37 -4.13
N LYS A 119 -3.66 18.24 -4.71
CA LYS A 119 -3.13 18.08 -6.07
C LYS A 119 -2.15 16.89 -6.09
N VAL A 120 -2.72 15.70 -5.98
CA VAL A 120 -2.07 14.43 -6.20
C VAL A 120 -1.75 14.42 -7.68
N ILE A 121 -0.47 14.40 -8.00
CA ILE A 121 -0.04 14.09 -9.35
C ILE A 121 -0.35 12.61 -9.52
N GLU A 122 -1.56 12.31 -10.01
CA GLU A 122 -1.93 10.98 -10.46
C GLU A 122 -0.89 10.56 -11.51
N GLN A 123 0.02 9.66 -11.11
CA GLN A 123 1.03 9.16 -12.03
C GLN A 123 0.33 8.20 -12.99
N LYS A 124 -0.18 8.76 -14.09
CA LYS A 124 -0.83 8.00 -15.14
C LYS A 124 0.13 6.91 -15.63
N VAL A 125 -0.27 5.65 -15.41
CA VAL A 125 0.47 4.49 -15.92
C VAL A 125 0.55 4.59 -17.44
N LYS A 126 1.77 4.60 -17.97
CA LYS A 126 2.06 4.70 -19.41
C LYS A 126 2.27 3.34 -20.05
N ALA A 127 2.77 2.38 -19.28
CA ALA A 127 3.00 1.02 -19.72
C ALA A 127 3.17 0.09 -18.51
N TYR A 128 3.15 -1.21 -18.79
CA TYR A 128 3.54 -2.26 -17.88
C TYR A 128 4.78 -2.92 -18.45
N TRP A 129 5.84 -3.01 -17.64
CA TRP A 129 7.03 -3.76 -18.00
C TRP A 129 6.87 -5.20 -17.56
N VAL A 130 6.97 -6.10 -18.52
CA VAL A 130 6.78 -7.53 -18.29
C VAL A 130 8.12 -8.24 -18.40
N ILE A 131 8.42 -9.07 -17.41
CA ILE A 131 9.55 -9.99 -17.37
C ILE A 131 8.96 -11.40 -17.33
N LYS A 132 9.24 -12.19 -18.36
CA LYS A 132 8.75 -13.56 -18.48
C LYS A 132 9.94 -14.50 -18.60
N GLU A 133 10.07 -15.43 -17.66
CA GLU A 133 10.99 -16.56 -17.75
C GLU A 133 10.20 -17.81 -18.13
N THR A 134 10.64 -18.49 -19.18
CA THR A 134 10.05 -19.76 -19.62
C THR A 134 11.07 -20.86 -19.42
N TYR A 135 10.74 -21.84 -18.58
CA TYR A 135 11.60 -22.98 -18.33
C TYR A 135 11.44 -24.00 -19.47
N LYS A 136 12.56 -24.44 -20.03
CA LYS A 136 12.63 -25.55 -20.99
C LYS A 136 13.60 -26.60 -20.44
N HIS A 137 13.45 -27.85 -20.88
CA HIS A 137 14.32 -28.95 -20.44
C HIS A 137 15.82 -28.68 -20.71
N SER A 138 16.15 -27.85 -21.70
CA SER A 138 17.52 -27.45 -22.06
C SER A 138 17.97 -26.10 -21.45
N GLY A 139 17.17 -25.49 -20.56
CA GLY A 139 17.49 -24.22 -19.90
C GLY A 139 16.29 -23.26 -19.85
N SER A 140 16.46 -22.10 -19.18
CA SER A 140 15.43 -21.07 -19.13
C SER A 140 15.64 -19.98 -20.18
N SER A 141 14.53 -19.48 -20.73
CA SER A 141 14.51 -18.35 -21.66
C SER A 141 13.86 -17.15 -20.99
N LEU A 142 14.62 -16.07 -20.85
CA LEU A 142 14.15 -14.82 -20.28
C LEU A 142 13.76 -13.85 -21.41
N SER A 143 12.56 -13.31 -21.34
CA SER A 143 12.04 -12.33 -22.30
C SER A 143 11.45 -11.13 -21.57
N THR A 144 11.60 -9.94 -22.15
CA THR A 144 11.00 -8.72 -21.59
C THR A 144 10.34 -7.88 -22.67
N TYR A 145 9.17 -7.34 -22.36
CA TYR A 145 8.38 -6.53 -23.28
C TYR A 145 7.49 -5.54 -22.53
N PHE A 146 6.90 -4.60 -23.26
CA PHE A 146 5.96 -3.63 -22.69
C PHE A 146 4.53 -3.95 -23.12
N ILE A 147 3.60 -3.77 -22.19
CA ILE A 147 2.17 -3.77 -22.46
C ILE A 147 1.65 -2.34 -22.23
N HIS A 148 0.94 -1.76 -23.19
CA HIS A 148 0.46 -0.38 -23.07
C HIS A 148 -1.02 -0.25 -22.69
N ASN A 149 -1.74 -1.37 -22.63
CA ASN A 149 -3.18 -1.36 -22.33
C ASN A 149 -3.53 -2.41 -21.26
N LYS A 150 -4.57 -2.10 -20.49
CA LYS A 150 -5.00 -2.92 -19.35
C LYS A 150 -5.56 -4.29 -19.76
N LYS A 151 -6.26 -4.37 -20.91
CA LYS A 151 -6.84 -5.62 -21.41
C LYS A 151 -5.77 -6.69 -21.72
N SER A 152 -4.70 -6.30 -22.39
CA SER A 152 -3.55 -7.16 -22.70
C SER A 152 -2.79 -7.56 -21.43
N LEU A 153 -2.72 -6.67 -20.43
CA LEU A 153 -2.13 -6.98 -19.13
C LEU A 153 -2.93 -8.07 -18.42
N GLU A 154 -4.24 -7.89 -18.29
CA GLU A 154 -5.14 -8.84 -17.65
C GLU A 154 -5.09 -10.20 -18.37
N TYR A 155 -5.05 -10.19 -19.70
CA TYR A 155 -4.84 -11.40 -20.49
C TYR A 155 -3.52 -12.08 -20.17
N ALA A 156 -2.41 -11.34 -20.07
CA ALA A 156 -1.10 -11.90 -19.75
C ALA A 156 -1.07 -12.56 -18.35
N ILE A 157 -1.66 -11.90 -17.35
CA ILE A 157 -1.81 -12.45 -15.99
C ILE A 157 -2.68 -13.71 -16.01
N LYS A 158 -3.85 -13.65 -16.66
CA LYS A 158 -4.77 -14.78 -16.77
C LYS A 158 -4.11 -15.97 -17.47
N LYS A 159 -3.37 -15.73 -18.55
CA LYS A 159 -2.64 -16.76 -19.28
C LYS A 159 -1.55 -17.38 -18.42
N ASN A 160 -0.73 -16.58 -17.75
CA ASN A 160 0.31 -17.12 -16.87
C ASN A 160 -0.27 -17.97 -15.74
N ARG A 161 -1.37 -17.55 -15.11
CA ARG A 161 -2.05 -18.38 -14.09
C ARG A 161 -2.46 -19.75 -14.63
N LYS A 162 -2.93 -19.84 -15.87
CA LYS A 162 -3.24 -21.12 -16.52
C LYS A 162 -1.98 -21.90 -16.89
N ASP A 163 -0.94 -21.24 -17.37
CA ASP A 163 0.31 -21.91 -17.73
C ASP A 163 0.96 -22.56 -16.48
N LEU A 164 0.88 -21.90 -15.32
CA LEU A 164 1.43 -22.40 -14.05
C LEU A 164 0.77 -23.71 -13.57
N THR A 165 -0.47 -24.00 -13.99
CA THR A 165 -1.13 -25.28 -13.65
C THR A 165 -0.76 -26.41 -14.60
N SER A 166 -0.05 -26.13 -15.70
CA SER A 166 0.33 -27.14 -16.68
C SER A 166 1.68 -27.79 -16.34
N PHE A 167 1.88 -29.04 -16.76
CA PHE A 167 3.15 -29.76 -16.54
C PHE A 167 4.36 -29.01 -17.12
N SER A 168 4.21 -28.42 -18.31
CA SER A 168 5.27 -27.68 -19.00
C SER A 168 5.44 -26.25 -18.50
N GLY A 169 4.42 -25.65 -17.88
CA GLY A 169 4.41 -24.25 -17.49
C GLY A 169 4.55 -23.97 -16.00
N LYS A 170 4.48 -24.98 -15.13
CA LYS A 170 4.60 -24.85 -13.66
C LYS A 170 5.88 -24.15 -13.18
N ASN A 171 6.96 -24.23 -13.97
CA ASN A 171 8.25 -23.61 -13.66
C ASN A 171 8.45 -22.25 -14.36
N ASN A 172 7.45 -21.75 -15.09
CA ASN A 172 7.54 -20.44 -15.73
C ASN A 172 7.34 -19.33 -14.70
N SER A 173 7.99 -18.19 -14.91
CA SER A 173 7.78 -17.01 -14.06
C SER A 173 7.31 -15.80 -14.87
N LEU A 174 6.49 -14.97 -14.24
CA LEU A 174 6.02 -13.71 -14.80
C LEU A 174 6.03 -12.64 -13.70
N ILE A 175 6.76 -11.56 -13.95
CA ILE A 175 6.83 -10.39 -13.09
C ILE A 175 6.41 -9.16 -13.91
N ILE A 176 5.57 -8.31 -13.33
CA ILE A 176 5.03 -7.13 -13.99
C ILE A 176 5.19 -5.90 -13.10
N TYR A 177 5.74 -4.84 -13.67
CA TYR A 177 5.92 -3.54 -13.02
C TYR A 177 5.13 -2.45 -13.75
N GLU A 178 4.60 -1.48 -13.01
CA GLU A 178 3.96 -0.30 -13.59
C GLU A 178 4.99 0.77 -13.95
N ILE A 179 4.87 1.38 -15.13
CA ILE A 179 5.75 2.45 -15.58
C ILE A 179 4.98 3.75 -15.70
N TYR A 180 5.50 4.79 -15.06
CA TYR A 180 4.95 6.14 -15.08
C TYR A 180 5.70 7.04 -16.08
N ASN A 181 6.98 6.77 -16.34
CA ASN A 181 7.80 7.51 -17.28
C ASN A 181 8.67 6.59 -18.17
N LEU A 182 8.16 6.28 -19.37
CA LEU A 182 8.83 5.42 -20.36
C LEU A 182 10.23 5.94 -20.75
N LYS A 183 10.38 7.25 -20.99
CA LYS A 183 11.67 7.83 -21.39
C LYS A 183 12.69 7.67 -20.27
N GLY A 184 12.28 7.96 -19.03
CA GLY A 184 13.11 7.78 -17.84
C GLY A 184 13.50 6.31 -17.60
N PHE A 185 12.55 5.39 -17.81
CA PHE A 185 12.75 3.95 -17.63
C PHE A 185 13.67 3.33 -18.70
N ALA A 186 13.49 3.71 -19.96
CA ALA A 186 14.29 3.22 -21.08
C ALA A 186 15.70 3.82 -21.11
N SER A 187 15.85 5.07 -20.66
CA SER A 187 17.16 5.71 -20.56
C SER A 187 18.00 5.08 -19.45
N ARG A 188 19.28 4.77 -19.75
CA ARG A 188 20.33 4.38 -18.78
C ARG A 188 20.38 2.91 -18.33
N GLY A 189 19.99 1.96 -19.17
CA GLY A 189 20.31 0.54 -18.96
C GLY A 189 19.67 -0.13 -17.74
N LEU A 190 18.70 0.54 -17.10
CA LEU A 190 17.96 0.02 -15.95
C LEU A 190 17.28 -1.31 -16.31
N LYS A 191 16.62 -1.37 -17.46
CA LYS A 191 16.06 -2.60 -18.04
C LYS A 191 17.09 -3.75 -18.02
N ASN A 192 18.32 -3.49 -18.47
CA ASN A 192 19.36 -4.53 -18.58
C ASN A 192 19.91 -4.95 -17.21
N LYS A 193 20.05 -4.01 -16.25
CA LYS A 193 20.45 -4.34 -14.87
C LYS A 193 19.43 -5.23 -14.18
N LEU A 194 18.14 -4.92 -14.35
CA LEU A 194 17.03 -5.65 -13.74
C LEU A 194 16.77 -7.03 -14.38
N ILE A 195 17.12 -7.19 -15.66
CA ILE A 195 17.09 -8.49 -16.35
C ILE A 195 18.16 -9.44 -15.78
N LYS A 196 19.36 -8.94 -15.46
CA LYS A 196 20.44 -9.76 -14.89
C LYS A 196 20.09 -10.35 -13.52
N SER A 197 19.25 -9.68 -12.74
CA SER A 197 18.82 -10.14 -11.41
C SER A 197 17.59 -11.06 -11.43
N LYS A 198 17.23 -11.64 -12.59
CA LYS A 198 16.02 -12.45 -12.80
C LYS A 198 14.73 -11.74 -12.34
N GLY A 199 14.70 -10.41 -12.49
CA GLY A 199 13.54 -9.60 -12.16
C GLY A 199 13.30 -9.33 -10.67
N ASN A 200 14.22 -9.73 -9.78
CA ASN A 200 14.23 -9.22 -8.41
C ASN A 200 14.91 -7.85 -8.39
N ILE A 201 14.20 -6.87 -7.83
CA ILE A 201 14.70 -5.51 -7.67
C ILE A 201 15.30 -5.37 -6.28
N ASP A 202 16.59 -5.06 -6.23
CA ASP A 202 17.23 -4.55 -5.03
C ASP A 202 17.08 -3.03 -4.99
N ASP A 203 16.23 -2.55 -4.08
CA ASP A 203 15.92 -1.12 -3.91
C ASP A 203 17.16 -0.26 -3.60
N SER A 204 18.21 -0.87 -3.05
CA SER A 204 19.48 -0.18 -2.76
C SER A 204 20.27 0.18 -4.02
N THR A 205 20.01 -0.51 -5.13
CA THR A 205 20.73 -0.34 -6.41
C THR A 205 20.08 0.68 -7.36
N ILE A 206 18.92 1.22 -6.98
CA ILE A 206 18.11 2.11 -7.81
C ILE A 206 18.16 3.54 -7.28
N SER A 207 18.57 4.49 -8.13
CA SER A 207 18.56 5.91 -7.77
C SER A 207 17.15 6.45 -7.56
N GLU A 208 16.97 7.43 -6.68
CA GLU A 208 15.69 8.12 -6.44
C GLU A 208 15.02 8.65 -7.72
N LYS A 209 15.83 9.05 -8.72
CA LYS A 209 15.31 9.47 -10.03
C LYS A 209 14.67 8.32 -10.81
N GLN A 210 15.21 7.11 -10.68
CA GLN A 210 14.66 5.89 -11.31
C GLN A 210 13.45 5.38 -10.55
N LYS A 211 13.41 5.50 -9.22
CA LYS A 211 12.23 5.20 -8.39
C LYS A 211 11.00 6.01 -8.78
N LYS A 212 11.20 7.21 -9.34
CA LYS A 212 10.12 8.06 -9.90
C LYS A 212 9.61 7.60 -11.28
N ALA A 213 10.32 6.70 -11.96
CA ALA A 213 9.96 6.30 -13.33
C ALA A 213 9.02 5.10 -13.39
N PHE A 214 9.01 4.25 -12.36
CA PHE A 214 8.25 3.01 -12.32
C PHE A 214 8.01 2.54 -10.87
N ASN A 215 7.04 1.66 -10.65
CA ASN A 215 6.75 1.06 -9.36
C ASN A 215 7.78 -0.02 -9.03
N ILE A 216 8.47 0.11 -7.90
CA ILE A 216 9.51 -0.83 -7.45
C ILE A 216 8.89 -2.13 -6.95
N THR A 217 7.67 -2.05 -6.38
CA THR A 217 6.90 -3.23 -6.02
C THR A 217 6.20 -3.76 -7.27
N PRO A 218 6.38 -5.04 -7.62
CA PRO A 218 5.70 -5.60 -8.77
C PRO A 218 4.18 -5.56 -8.57
N LEU A 219 3.47 -5.13 -9.61
CA LEU A 219 2.01 -5.23 -9.70
C LEU A 219 1.56 -6.69 -9.67
N TYR A 220 2.37 -7.57 -10.28
CA TYR A 220 2.12 -9.00 -10.32
C TYR A 220 3.46 -9.75 -10.28
N LYS A 221 3.52 -10.79 -9.46
CA LYS A 221 4.62 -11.76 -9.43
C LYS A 221 4.00 -13.15 -9.30
N SER A 222 4.28 -14.03 -10.25
CA SER A 222 3.92 -15.45 -10.12
C SER A 222 4.62 -16.03 -8.89
N GLN A 223 3.87 -16.73 -8.04
CA GLN A 223 4.47 -17.52 -6.97
C GLN A 223 5.21 -18.69 -7.62
N SER A 224 6.52 -18.75 -7.39
CA SER A 224 7.35 -19.93 -7.66
C SER A 224 7.20 -20.94 -6.54
#